data_AF-A0A7Y7LRS7-F1
#
_entry.id   AF-A0A7Y7LRS7-F1
#
_cell.length_a   1.000
_cell.length_b   1.000
_cell.length_c   1.000
_cell.angle_alpha   90.00
_cell.angle_beta   90.00
_cell.angle_gamma   90.00
#
_symmetry.space_group_name_H-M   'P 1'
#
loop_
_entity.id
_entity.type
_entity.pdbx_description
1 polymer ?
#
loop_
_entity_poly.entity_id
_entity_poly.type
_entity_poly.pdbx_seq_one_letter_code
_entity_poly.pdbx_strand_id
1 'polypeptide(L)'
;MKQSIPYNAIKLPSDVERQQIYYWLKRVSSVTAWRRIFKYFKAWANATENSVREADNTGLGEDTSLPQSEYVLILKCLAHCEEGVNRLAKGDKRVFKFDANGEFVMAERMLDHWSQMLYRIEIGENGIKENTPLWEEFCFALTALAQAWGECGPEIIEPRYLEDPALTLYGTWLKNELANMSFPNDLAPVPDPIDNVFIRTGEYMPYSGIWEPVDVPKPSIMSLITRAPKPQPPFKIVGAMNYLHGGSKAPQIRVETMDDSFALDTTWRLLWRDDRYEDGTVPKEEAHYRFTKPDPAQSPAPAIRVPDVVLCAESGTAAPAAGKWLAESDLNVSIFLQKGEKLPLHQGKEIRWVLSIG
;
A
#
# COMPACT_ATOMS: atom_id res chain seq x y z
N MET A 1 3.99 -36.94 -4.49
CA MET A 1 5.28 -36.95 -3.79
C MET A 1 5.44 -35.59 -3.14
N LYS A 2 5.36 -35.47 -1.80
CA LYS A 2 5.71 -34.21 -1.12
C LYS A 2 7.23 -34.08 -1.23
N GLN A 3 7.74 -33.17 -2.05
CA GLN A 3 9.16 -32.81 -2.03
C GLN A 3 9.45 -32.27 -0.62
N SER A 4 10.27 -33.00 0.14
CA SER A 4 10.80 -32.50 1.41
C SER A 4 11.86 -31.46 1.07
N ILE A 5 11.51 -30.18 1.20
CA ILE A 5 12.48 -29.09 1.05
C ILE A 5 13.46 -29.22 2.22
N PRO A 6 14.78 -29.30 1.97
CA PRO A 6 15.76 -29.33 3.04
C PRO A 6 15.61 -28.05 3.87
N TYR A 7 15.42 -28.19 5.17
CA TYR A 7 15.25 -27.04 6.07
C TYR A 7 16.36 -25.99 5.92
N ASN A 8 17.60 -26.43 5.65
CA ASN A 8 18.76 -25.56 5.46
C ASN A 8 18.72 -24.72 4.17
N ALA A 9 17.76 -24.98 3.27
CA ALA A 9 17.58 -24.24 2.03
C ALA A 9 16.55 -23.10 2.16
N ILE A 10 15.80 -23.04 3.27
CA ILE A 10 14.77 -22.01 3.51
C ILE A 10 15.46 -20.74 4.02
N LYS A 11 15.13 -19.59 3.42
CA LYS A 11 15.54 -18.28 3.94
C LYS A 11 14.76 -17.97 5.23
N LEU A 12 15.50 -17.65 6.28
CA LEU A 12 14.92 -17.33 7.60
C LEU A 12 15.45 -15.97 8.09
N PRO A 13 14.62 -15.18 8.79
CA PRO A 13 15.06 -13.94 9.40
C PRO A 13 16.04 -14.20 10.54
N SER A 14 17.06 -13.35 10.67
CA SER A 14 17.89 -13.26 11.87
C SER A 14 17.07 -12.77 13.08
N ASP A 15 17.61 -12.87 14.30
CA ASP A 15 16.91 -12.39 15.50
C ASP A 15 16.60 -10.88 15.46
N VAL A 16 17.49 -10.08 14.87
CA VAL A 16 17.25 -8.64 14.67
C VAL A 16 16.11 -8.42 13.68
N GLU A 17 16.11 -9.13 12.55
CA GLU A 17 15.02 -9.04 11.57
C GLU A 17 13.69 -9.56 12.15
N ARG A 18 13.70 -10.58 13.02
CA ARG A 18 12.51 -11.04 13.72
C ARG A 18 11.93 -9.94 14.63
N GLN A 19 12.76 -9.20 15.35
CA GLN A 19 12.31 -8.05 16.14
C GLN A 19 11.73 -6.94 15.25
N GLN A 20 12.36 -6.68 14.10
CA GLN A 20 11.90 -5.69 13.13
C GLN A 20 10.54 -6.08 12.53
N ILE A 21 10.37 -7.34 12.10
CA ILE A 21 9.11 -7.86 11.56
C ILE A 21 8.02 -7.80 12.63
N TYR A 22 8.32 -8.21 13.86
CA TYR A 22 7.37 -8.13 14.97
C TYR A 22 6.88 -6.70 15.21
N TYR A 23 7.80 -5.73 15.30
CA TYR A 23 7.47 -4.32 15.44
C TYR A 23 6.67 -3.79 14.25
N TRP A 24 7.07 -4.15 13.03
CA TRP A 24 6.41 -3.73 11.81
C TRP A 24 4.97 -4.24 11.73
N LEU A 25 4.72 -5.52 11.98
CA LEU A 25 3.36 -6.08 11.99
C LEU A 25 2.46 -5.41 13.04
N LYS A 26 2.99 -5.09 14.23
CA LYS A 26 2.27 -4.29 15.23
C LYS A 26 1.96 -2.87 14.71
N ARG A 27 2.91 -2.25 14.01
CA ARG A 27 2.75 -0.91 13.41
C ARG A 27 1.65 -0.90 12.36
N VAL A 28 1.68 -1.79 11.38
CA VAL A 28 0.75 -1.76 10.25
C VAL A 28 -0.67 -2.25 10.60
N SER A 29 -0.82 -3.04 11.67
CA SER A 29 -2.13 -3.42 12.23
C SER A 29 -2.73 -2.39 13.20
N SER A 30 -2.03 -1.28 13.47
CA SER A 30 -2.42 -0.33 14.52
C SER A 30 -3.53 0.64 14.11
N VAL A 31 -4.37 1.04 15.07
CA VAL A 31 -5.36 2.11 14.85
C VAL A 31 -4.70 3.42 14.42
N THR A 32 -3.45 3.68 14.84
CA THR A 32 -2.67 4.84 14.39
C THR A 32 -2.41 4.80 12.89
N ALA A 33 -2.04 3.64 12.33
CA ALA A 33 -1.86 3.46 10.88
C ALA A 33 -3.18 3.69 10.13
N TRP A 34 -4.26 3.07 10.58
CA TRP A 34 -5.55 3.12 9.89
C TRP A 34 -6.25 4.50 10.01
N ARG A 35 -6.08 5.21 11.13
CA ARG A 35 -6.48 6.63 11.24
C ARG A 35 -5.71 7.52 10.27
N ARG A 36 -4.43 7.23 10.02
CA ARG A 36 -3.62 7.95 9.03
C ARG A 36 -4.15 7.67 7.61
N ILE A 37 -4.40 6.41 7.26
CA ILE A 37 -5.00 6.04 5.96
C ILE A 37 -6.35 6.75 5.76
N PHE A 38 -7.21 6.76 6.76
CA PHE A 38 -8.51 7.44 6.70
C PHE A 38 -8.38 8.94 6.42
N LYS A 39 -7.32 9.63 6.89
CA LYS A 39 -7.08 11.03 6.53
C LYS A 39 -6.80 11.20 5.04
N TYR A 40 -6.00 10.33 4.43
CA TYR A 40 -5.75 10.35 2.99
C TYR A 40 -7.01 9.99 2.20
N PHE A 41 -7.83 9.08 2.70
CA PHE A 41 -9.11 8.75 2.08
C PHE A 41 -10.04 9.97 2.02
N LYS A 42 -10.17 10.70 3.13
CA LYS A 42 -10.92 11.96 3.14
C LYS A 42 -10.37 12.99 2.17
N ALA A 43 -9.05 13.11 2.05
CA ALA A 43 -8.43 14.02 1.10
C ALA A 43 -8.81 13.67 -0.37
N TRP A 44 -8.81 12.38 -0.71
CA TRP A 44 -9.22 11.90 -2.03
C TRP A 44 -10.71 12.11 -2.30
N ALA A 45 -11.57 11.83 -1.33
CA ALA A 45 -13.00 12.11 -1.44
C ALA A 45 -13.29 13.61 -1.63
N ASN A 46 -12.57 14.49 -0.91
CA ASN A 46 -12.70 15.94 -1.07
C ASN A 46 -12.21 16.42 -2.45
N ALA A 47 -11.10 15.87 -2.96
CA ALA A 47 -10.62 16.20 -4.31
C ALA A 47 -11.66 15.80 -5.37
N THR A 48 -12.28 14.63 -5.20
CA THR A 48 -13.35 14.15 -6.07
C THR A 48 -14.58 15.06 -6.01
N GLU A 49 -15.02 15.45 -4.81
CA GLU A 49 -16.17 16.36 -4.63
C GLU A 49 -15.94 17.70 -5.35
N ASN A 50 -14.72 18.26 -5.22
CA ASN A 50 -14.38 19.52 -5.88
C ASN A 50 -14.41 19.39 -7.41
N SER A 51 -13.91 18.27 -7.96
CA SER A 51 -13.98 17.97 -9.39
C SER A 51 -15.43 17.90 -9.88
N VAL A 52 -16.28 17.14 -9.18
CA VAL A 52 -17.71 17.04 -9.53
C VAL A 52 -18.39 18.41 -9.50
N ARG A 53 -18.13 19.20 -8.45
CA ARG A 53 -18.73 20.53 -8.30
C ARG A 53 -18.32 21.48 -9.42
N GLU A 54 -17.05 21.43 -9.84
CA GLU A 54 -16.57 22.25 -10.97
C GLU A 54 -17.19 21.80 -12.29
N ALA A 55 -17.35 20.49 -12.50
CA ALA A 55 -18.02 19.95 -13.68
C ALA A 55 -19.50 20.38 -13.73
N ASP A 56 -20.20 20.32 -12.60
CA ASP A 56 -21.59 20.76 -12.50
C ASP A 56 -21.74 22.28 -12.76
N ASN A 57 -20.84 23.09 -12.19
CA ASN A 57 -20.83 24.55 -12.37
C ASN A 57 -20.60 24.97 -13.83
N THR A 58 -19.88 24.14 -14.59
CA THR A 58 -19.56 24.37 -16.01
C THR A 58 -20.54 23.67 -16.96
N GLY A 59 -21.53 22.94 -16.45
CA GLY A 59 -22.51 22.19 -17.24
C GLY A 59 -21.96 20.91 -17.88
N LEU A 60 -20.83 20.41 -17.39
CA LEU A 60 -20.10 19.23 -17.88
C LEU A 60 -20.25 18.01 -16.97
N GLY A 61 -21.16 18.03 -15.98
CA GLY A 61 -21.33 16.96 -14.98
C GLY A 61 -21.58 15.55 -15.55
N GLU A 62 -22.23 15.44 -16.71
CA GLU A 62 -22.41 14.16 -17.43
C GLU A 62 -21.28 13.88 -18.43
N ASP A 63 -20.49 14.89 -18.77
CA ASP A 63 -19.35 14.81 -19.70
C ASP A 63 -17.99 14.90 -19.00
N THR A 64 -17.88 14.26 -17.83
CA THR A 64 -16.62 14.10 -17.10
C THR A 64 -16.32 12.61 -16.89
N SER A 65 -15.07 12.26 -16.62
CA SER A 65 -14.69 10.93 -16.16
C SER A 65 -14.95 10.73 -14.66
N LEU A 66 -15.27 11.80 -13.92
CA LEU A 66 -15.63 11.79 -12.51
C LEU A 66 -17.06 12.33 -12.30
N PRO A 67 -18.10 11.62 -12.78
CA PRO A 67 -19.48 12.04 -12.55
C PRO A 67 -19.89 11.86 -11.09
N GLN A 68 -21.02 12.45 -10.70
CA GLN A 68 -21.59 12.34 -9.35
C GLN A 68 -21.75 10.88 -8.88
N SER A 69 -22.01 9.94 -9.78
CA SER A 69 -22.09 8.51 -9.44
C SER A 69 -20.78 7.94 -8.90
N GLU A 70 -19.63 8.36 -9.46
CA GLU A 70 -18.30 7.94 -8.99
C GLU A 70 -18.03 8.47 -7.58
N TYR A 71 -18.34 9.76 -7.36
CA TYR A 71 -18.20 10.36 -6.03
C TYR A 71 -19.05 9.65 -4.98
N VAL A 72 -20.29 9.28 -5.30
CA VAL A 72 -21.16 8.51 -4.40
C VAL A 72 -20.56 7.14 -4.05
N LEU A 73 -19.91 6.45 -4.99
CA LEU A 73 -19.22 5.18 -4.72
C LEU A 73 -18.00 5.37 -3.82
N ILE A 74 -17.23 6.44 -4.04
CA ILE A 74 -16.07 6.81 -3.21
C ILE A 74 -16.53 7.12 -1.78
N LEU A 75 -17.63 7.87 -1.60
CA LEU A 75 -18.19 8.16 -0.27
C LEU A 75 -18.65 6.90 0.47
N LYS A 76 -19.24 5.92 -0.23
CA LYS A 76 -19.60 4.63 0.38
C LYS A 76 -18.37 3.89 0.90
N CYS A 77 -17.28 3.87 0.13
CA CYS A 77 -16.03 3.24 0.55
C CYS A 77 -15.34 4.02 1.69
N LEU A 78 -15.41 5.35 1.67
CA LEU A 78 -14.95 6.20 2.77
C LEU A 78 -15.69 5.90 4.07
N ALA A 79 -17.02 5.71 4.02
CA ALA A 79 -17.82 5.35 5.19
C ALA A 79 -17.41 3.99 5.79
N HIS A 80 -17.10 3.00 4.94
CA HIS A 80 -16.51 1.74 5.38
C HIS A 80 -15.13 1.95 6.04
N CYS A 81 -14.27 2.81 5.48
CA CYS A 81 -12.97 3.12 6.09
C CYS A 81 -13.14 3.75 7.49
N GLU A 82 -14.07 4.69 7.62
CA GLU A 82 -14.41 5.33 8.89
C GLU A 82 -14.92 4.31 9.93
N GLU A 83 -15.88 3.47 9.55
CA GLU A 83 -16.41 2.44 10.44
C GLU A 83 -15.34 1.42 10.84
N GLY A 84 -14.50 1.00 9.91
CA GLY A 84 -13.36 0.13 10.18
C GLY A 84 -12.40 0.75 11.21
N VAL A 85 -12.05 2.03 11.07
CA VAL A 85 -11.22 2.74 12.05
C VAL A 85 -11.90 2.84 13.41
N ASN A 86 -13.19 3.16 13.44
CA ASN A 86 -13.96 3.31 14.68
C ASN A 86 -14.09 1.98 15.44
N ARG A 87 -14.32 0.88 14.73
CA ARG A 87 -14.40 -0.48 15.28
C ARG A 87 -13.03 -0.98 15.73
N LEU A 88 -11.98 -0.76 14.94
CA LEU A 88 -10.60 -1.08 15.32
C LEU A 88 -10.21 -0.36 16.62
N ALA A 89 -10.54 0.92 16.74
CA ALA A 89 -10.28 1.73 17.94
C ALA A 89 -11.00 1.23 19.21
N LYS A 90 -11.98 0.32 19.07
CA LYS A 90 -12.71 -0.34 20.17
C LYS A 90 -12.27 -1.80 20.36
N GLY A 91 -11.20 -2.22 19.68
CA GLY A 91 -10.64 -3.57 19.79
C GLY A 91 -11.15 -4.57 18.75
N ASP A 92 -12.10 -4.22 17.88
CA ASP A 92 -12.66 -5.18 16.92
C ASP A 92 -11.68 -5.44 15.75
N LYS A 93 -11.01 -6.59 15.78
CA LYS A 93 -10.04 -7.00 14.74
C LYS A 93 -10.69 -7.65 13.52
N ARG A 94 -12.02 -7.84 13.51
CA ARG A 94 -12.73 -8.43 12.36
C ARG A 94 -12.80 -7.50 11.15
N VAL A 95 -12.53 -6.20 11.36
CA VAL A 95 -12.48 -5.18 10.30
C VAL A 95 -11.48 -5.49 9.18
N PHE A 96 -10.47 -6.31 9.47
CA PHE A 96 -9.46 -6.75 8.51
C PHE A 96 -9.88 -7.98 7.69
N LYS A 97 -10.94 -8.67 8.09
CA LYS A 97 -11.32 -9.97 7.52
C LYS A 97 -11.96 -9.83 6.14
N PHE A 98 -11.86 -10.88 5.33
CA PHE A 98 -12.63 -11.02 4.10
C PHE A 98 -13.95 -11.73 4.41
N ASP A 99 -14.79 -11.09 5.21
CA ASP A 99 -16.15 -11.56 5.52
C ASP A 99 -17.13 -10.39 5.68
N ALA A 100 -18.35 -10.66 6.15
CA ALA A 100 -19.38 -9.65 6.34
C ALA A 100 -19.00 -8.51 7.33
N ASN A 101 -17.93 -8.67 8.10
CA ASN A 101 -17.40 -7.69 9.04
C ASN A 101 -16.22 -6.88 8.47
N GLY A 102 -15.74 -7.23 7.28
CA GLY A 102 -14.54 -6.71 6.64
C GLY A 102 -14.66 -5.29 6.12
N GLU A 103 -14.70 -4.31 7.01
CA GLU A 103 -14.83 -2.90 6.64
C GLU A 103 -13.69 -2.42 5.73
N PHE A 104 -12.44 -2.82 6.01
CA PHE A 104 -11.31 -2.35 5.20
C PHE A 104 -11.27 -2.99 3.82
N VAL A 105 -11.73 -4.24 3.67
CA VAL A 105 -11.93 -4.88 2.36
C VAL A 105 -12.97 -4.12 1.54
N MET A 106 -14.06 -3.68 2.17
CA MET A 106 -15.10 -2.89 1.50
C MET A 106 -14.59 -1.50 1.11
N ALA A 107 -13.81 -0.87 1.97
CA ALA A 107 -13.22 0.45 1.73
C ALA A 107 -12.21 0.46 0.58
N GLU A 108 -11.48 -0.64 0.34
CA GLU A 108 -10.46 -0.73 -0.71
C GLU A 108 -11.04 -0.71 -2.14
N ARG A 109 -12.31 -1.06 -2.34
CA ARG A 109 -12.86 -1.34 -3.67
C ARG A 109 -12.68 -0.21 -4.68
N MET A 110 -13.03 1.03 -4.30
CA MET A 110 -12.87 2.18 -5.20
C MET A 110 -11.41 2.62 -5.31
N LEU A 111 -10.61 2.40 -4.27
CA LEU A 111 -9.17 2.65 -4.31
C LEU A 111 -8.48 1.73 -5.32
N ASP A 112 -8.77 0.43 -5.29
CA ASP A 112 -8.24 -0.56 -6.23
C ASP A 112 -8.72 -0.27 -7.66
N HIS A 113 -10.02 -0.02 -7.83
CA HIS A 113 -10.60 0.35 -9.14
C HIS A 113 -9.87 1.53 -9.77
N TRP A 114 -9.73 2.64 -9.04
CA TRP A 114 -9.13 3.85 -9.59
C TRP A 114 -7.61 3.75 -9.72
N SER A 115 -6.94 3.00 -8.85
CA SER A 115 -5.50 2.75 -8.97
C SER A 115 -5.20 1.93 -10.23
N GLN A 116 -6.01 0.91 -10.53
CA GLN A 116 -5.93 0.17 -11.79
C GLN A 116 -6.28 1.06 -13.00
N MET A 117 -7.29 1.94 -12.87
CA MET A 117 -7.67 2.88 -13.91
C MET A 117 -6.52 3.85 -14.26
N LEU A 118 -5.87 4.43 -13.25
CA LEU A 118 -4.72 5.32 -13.45
C LEU A 118 -3.58 4.60 -14.17
N TYR A 119 -3.25 3.38 -13.77
CA TYR A 119 -2.23 2.59 -14.45
C TYR A 119 -2.59 2.36 -15.93
N ARG A 120 -3.84 2.00 -16.22
CA ARG A 120 -4.32 1.81 -17.61
C ARG A 120 -4.30 3.08 -18.44
N ILE A 121 -4.54 4.24 -17.83
CA ILE A 121 -4.39 5.54 -18.48
C ILE A 121 -2.92 5.81 -18.79
N GLU A 122 -2.01 5.55 -17.84
CA GLU A 122 -0.57 5.76 -18.00
C GLU A 122 0.03 4.93 -19.16
N ILE A 123 -0.39 3.66 -19.29
CA ILE A 123 0.06 2.79 -20.40
C ILE A 123 -0.71 3.01 -21.72
N GLY A 124 -1.65 3.97 -21.75
CA GLY A 124 -2.42 4.33 -22.94
C GLY A 124 -3.54 3.36 -23.33
N GLU A 125 -3.91 2.41 -22.46
CA GLU A 125 -5.07 1.53 -22.69
C GLU A 125 -6.40 2.28 -22.53
N ASN A 126 -6.43 3.25 -21.61
CA ASN A 126 -7.60 4.09 -21.34
C ASN A 126 -7.25 5.58 -21.48
N GLY A 127 -8.29 6.41 -21.64
CA GLY A 127 -8.16 7.87 -21.64
C GLY A 127 -8.98 8.49 -20.52
N ILE A 128 -8.69 9.76 -20.25
CA ILE A 128 -9.54 10.63 -19.44
C ILE A 128 -10.29 11.60 -20.36
N LYS A 129 -11.54 11.94 -20.04
CA LYS A 129 -12.24 13.00 -20.78
C LYS A 129 -11.54 14.33 -20.52
N GLU A 130 -11.27 15.11 -21.57
CA GLU A 130 -10.66 16.45 -21.49
C GLU A 130 -11.42 17.38 -20.55
N ASN A 131 -12.74 17.18 -20.45
CA ASN A 131 -13.68 17.92 -19.63
C ASN A 131 -13.70 17.46 -18.14
N THR A 132 -12.69 16.72 -17.67
CA THR A 132 -12.59 16.29 -16.27
C THR A 132 -11.81 17.33 -15.46
N PRO A 133 -12.46 18.26 -14.74
CA PRO A 133 -11.77 19.29 -13.98
C PRO A 133 -11.01 18.69 -12.79
N LEU A 134 -9.95 19.37 -12.36
CA LEU A 134 -9.15 19.01 -11.17
C LEU A 134 -8.65 17.56 -11.18
N TRP A 135 -8.35 17.03 -12.37
CA TRP A 135 -7.89 15.66 -12.54
C TRP A 135 -6.55 15.38 -11.86
N GLU A 136 -5.63 16.35 -11.89
CA GLU A 136 -4.31 16.24 -11.25
C GLU A 136 -4.43 16.14 -9.72
N GLU A 137 -5.30 16.95 -9.11
CA GLU A 137 -5.57 16.92 -7.66
C GLU A 137 -6.20 15.59 -7.24
N PHE A 138 -7.13 15.07 -8.06
CA PHE A 138 -7.69 13.74 -7.87
C PHE A 138 -6.60 12.66 -7.91
N CYS A 139 -5.75 12.66 -8.94
CA CYS A 139 -4.68 11.68 -9.11
C CYS A 139 -3.66 11.74 -7.97
N PHE A 140 -3.30 12.94 -7.55
CA PHE A 140 -2.39 13.15 -6.44
C PHE A 140 -2.95 12.58 -5.13
N ALA A 141 -4.19 12.94 -4.78
CA ALA A 141 -4.82 12.47 -3.54
C ALA A 141 -5.04 10.95 -3.55
N LEU A 142 -5.41 10.38 -4.70
CA LEU A 142 -5.51 8.94 -4.91
C LEU A 142 -4.16 8.24 -4.73
N THR A 143 -3.10 8.76 -5.34
CA THR A 143 -1.75 8.19 -5.23
C THR A 143 -1.26 8.22 -3.78
N ALA A 144 -1.49 9.33 -3.07
CA ALA A 144 -1.14 9.44 -1.66
C ALA A 144 -1.90 8.41 -0.79
N LEU A 145 -3.19 8.21 -1.05
CA LEU A 145 -4.00 7.17 -0.41
C LEU A 145 -3.49 5.77 -0.75
N ALA A 146 -3.26 5.46 -2.03
CA ALA A 146 -2.78 4.16 -2.50
C ALA A 146 -1.43 3.79 -1.86
N GLN A 147 -0.50 4.74 -1.78
CA GLN A 147 0.79 4.54 -1.11
C GLN A 147 0.62 4.33 0.40
N ALA A 148 -0.23 5.11 1.07
CA ALA A 148 -0.50 4.93 2.49
C ALA A 148 -1.16 3.59 2.81
N TRP A 149 -2.07 3.16 1.95
CA TRP A 149 -2.74 1.87 2.02
C TRP A 149 -1.77 0.72 1.75
N GLY A 150 -1.00 0.80 0.66
CA GLY A 150 -0.02 -0.22 0.26
C GLY A 150 1.11 -0.45 1.27
N GLU A 151 1.43 0.54 2.10
CA GLU A 151 2.38 0.37 3.22
C GLU A 151 1.84 -0.53 4.34
N CYS A 152 0.51 -0.69 4.46
CA CYS A 152 -0.13 -1.36 5.59
C CYS A 152 -1.02 -2.55 5.20
N GLY A 153 -1.97 -2.33 4.28
CA GLY A 153 -3.03 -3.26 3.90
C GLY A 153 -2.54 -4.64 3.45
N PRO A 154 -1.55 -4.74 2.53
CA PRO A 154 -1.14 -6.02 1.94
C PRO A 154 -0.66 -7.10 2.91
N GLU A 155 -0.30 -6.72 4.14
CA GLU A 155 0.26 -7.63 5.15
C GLU A 155 -0.73 -7.93 6.28
N ILE A 156 -1.86 -7.22 6.32
CA ILE A 156 -2.82 -7.25 7.43
C ILE A 156 -4.24 -7.54 6.99
N ILE A 157 -4.66 -7.16 5.77
CA ILE A 157 -6.01 -7.46 5.29
C ILE A 157 -6.05 -8.94 4.87
N GLU A 158 -7.04 -9.66 5.39
CA GLU A 158 -7.23 -11.07 5.07
C GLU A 158 -7.45 -11.26 3.55
N PRO A 159 -6.73 -12.20 2.91
CA PRO A 159 -6.90 -12.46 1.50
C PRO A 159 -8.29 -13.01 1.19
N ARG A 160 -8.75 -12.75 -0.04
CA ARG A 160 -10.04 -13.22 -0.54
C ARG A 160 -10.14 -14.74 -0.60
N TYR A 161 -9.06 -15.43 -0.94
CA TYR A 161 -9.08 -16.87 -1.14
C TYR A 161 -8.46 -17.58 0.06
N LEU A 162 -9.20 -18.52 0.64
CA LEU A 162 -8.76 -19.28 1.82
C LEU A 162 -7.54 -20.18 1.57
N GLU A 163 -7.26 -20.47 0.30
CA GLU A 163 -6.10 -21.26 -0.12
C GLU A 163 -4.83 -20.41 -0.29
N ASP A 164 -4.96 -19.07 -0.25
CA ASP A 164 -3.80 -18.20 -0.31
C ASP A 164 -2.93 -18.42 0.94
N PRO A 165 -1.61 -18.58 0.76
CA PRO A 165 -0.72 -18.70 1.91
C PRO A 165 -0.64 -17.38 2.67
N ALA A 166 -0.08 -17.44 3.88
CA ALA A 166 0.16 -16.28 4.71
C ALA A 166 0.94 -15.20 3.95
N LEU A 167 0.57 -13.94 4.19
CA LEU A 167 0.96 -12.78 3.39
C LEU A 167 2.45 -12.45 3.52
N THR A 168 2.98 -12.52 4.74
CA THR A 168 4.36 -12.15 5.03
C THR A 168 5.30 -13.28 4.65
N LEU A 169 6.05 -13.05 3.58
CA LEU A 169 7.14 -13.90 3.08
C LEU A 169 8.50 -13.28 3.44
N TYR A 170 9.35 -14.03 4.15
CA TYR A 170 10.75 -13.61 4.30
C TYR A 170 11.56 -14.00 3.06
N GLY A 171 11.91 -12.97 2.29
CA GLY A 171 12.59 -13.05 1.01
C GLY A 171 13.48 -11.84 0.76
N THR A 172 14.02 -11.74 -0.45
CA THR A 172 14.87 -10.59 -0.83
C THR A 172 14.11 -9.26 -0.72
N TRP A 173 12.82 -9.26 -1.10
CA TRP A 173 11.97 -8.07 -1.00
C TRP A 173 11.80 -7.60 0.45
N LEU A 174 11.29 -8.46 1.34
CA LEU A 174 11.06 -8.06 2.74
C LEU A 174 12.36 -7.63 3.42
N LYS A 175 13.48 -8.30 3.14
CA LYS A 175 14.78 -7.90 3.66
C LYS A 175 15.16 -6.47 3.25
N ASN A 176 14.94 -6.10 1.98
CA ASN A 176 15.21 -4.76 1.49
C ASN A 176 14.23 -3.73 2.09
N GLU A 177 12.96 -4.09 2.24
CA GLU A 177 11.96 -3.25 2.90
C GLU A 177 12.35 -2.95 4.36
N LEU A 178 12.71 -3.97 5.13
CA LEU A 178 13.19 -3.79 6.51
C LEU A 178 14.42 -2.89 6.56
N ALA A 179 15.36 -3.01 5.62
CA ALA A 179 16.54 -2.14 5.59
C ALA A 179 16.20 -0.65 5.35
N ASN A 180 15.10 -0.35 4.67
CA ASN A 180 14.65 1.00 4.37
C ASN A 180 13.65 1.57 5.40
N MET A 181 13.14 0.74 6.31
CA MET A 181 12.22 1.16 7.36
C MET A 181 12.95 1.83 8.52
N SER A 182 12.29 2.82 9.14
CA SER A 182 12.76 3.41 10.40
C SER A 182 12.30 2.60 11.61
N PHE A 183 13.24 2.19 12.44
CA PHE A 183 12.99 1.52 13.72
C PHE A 183 13.51 2.36 14.89
N PRO A 184 12.91 2.24 16.09
CA PRO A 184 13.53 2.70 17.32
C PRO A 184 14.91 2.06 17.53
N ASN A 185 15.82 2.78 18.18
CA ASN A 185 17.16 2.25 18.50
C ASN A 185 17.09 0.97 19.33
N ASP A 186 16.14 0.92 20.27
CA ASP A 186 15.90 -0.23 21.14
C ASP A 186 14.58 -0.88 20.75
N LEU A 187 14.65 -1.97 19.99
CA LEU A 187 13.51 -2.81 19.68
C LEU A 187 13.21 -3.75 20.86
N ALA A 188 11.93 -3.88 21.19
CA ALA A 188 11.50 -4.89 22.16
C ALA A 188 11.85 -6.29 21.63
N PRO A 189 12.29 -7.21 22.52
CA PRO A 189 12.50 -8.60 22.11
C PRO A 189 11.18 -9.22 21.64
N VAL A 190 11.27 -10.14 20.70
CA VAL A 190 10.13 -10.97 20.30
C VAL A 190 9.68 -11.77 21.53
N PRO A 191 8.39 -11.74 21.91
CA PRO A 191 7.90 -12.48 23.05
C PRO A 191 8.16 -13.99 22.92
N ASP A 192 8.46 -14.64 24.05
CA ASP A 192 8.54 -16.10 24.15
C ASP A 192 7.51 -16.61 25.18
N PRO A 193 6.25 -16.85 24.77
CA PRO A 193 5.19 -17.24 25.69
C PRO A 193 5.47 -18.59 26.38
N ILE A 194 5.23 -18.63 27.70
CA ILE A 194 5.32 -19.86 28.49
C ILE A 194 4.12 -20.78 28.16
N ASP A 195 2.92 -20.20 28.14
CA ASP A 195 1.68 -20.89 27.76
C ASP A 195 1.47 -20.84 26.25
N ASN A 196 2.03 -21.84 25.58
CA ASN A 196 2.03 -21.90 24.12
C ASN A 196 0.68 -22.35 23.55
N VAL A 197 0.21 -21.61 22.54
CA VAL A 197 -0.93 -21.97 21.69
C VAL A 197 -0.43 -22.34 20.31
N PHE A 198 -0.78 -23.54 19.85
CA PHE A 198 -0.40 -24.07 18.54
C PHE A 198 -1.64 -24.35 17.70
N ILE A 199 -1.64 -23.91 16.44
CA ILE A 199 -2.71 -24.13 15.48
C ILE A 199 -2.10 -24.65 14.17
N ARG A 200 -2.65 -25.71 13.59
CA ARG A 200 -2.17 -26.19 12.29
C ARG A 200 -2.86 -25.51 11.14
N THR A 201 -2.17 -25.45 10.00
CA THR A 201 -2.81 -25.13 8.72
C THR A 201 -4.16 -25.85 8.55
N GLY A 202 -5.19 -25.08 8.21
CA GLY A 202 -6.58 -25.52 8.04
C GLY A 202 -7.44 -25.51 9.31
N GLU A 203 -6.85 -25.44 10.51
CA GLU A 203 -7.58 -25.30 11.78
C GLU A 203 -7.98 -23.84 12.03
N TYR A 204 -9.03 -23.61 12.83
CA TYR A 204 -9.49 -22.25 13.14
C TYR A 204 -8.59 -21.57 14.16
N MET A 205 -8.17 -20.35 13.82
CA MET A 205 -7.39 -19.48 14.68
C MET A 205 -8.28 -18.98 15.84
N PRO A 206 -7.87 -19.14 17.11
CA PRO A 206 -8.69 -18.68 18.24
C PRO A 206 -8.61 -17.17 18.43
N TYR A 207 -7.51 -16.53 18.00
CA TYR A 207 -7.25 -15.12 18.26
C TYR A 207 -6.62 -14.42 17.05
N SER A 208 -6.91 -13.13 16.90
CA SER A 208 -6.14 -12.25 16.02
C SER A 208 -4.81 -11.86 16.68
N GLY A 209 -3.74 -11.77 15.91
CA GLY A 209 -2.43 -11.39 16.45
C GLY A 209 -1.28 -11.86 15.59
N ILE A 210 -0.07 -11.87 16.17
CA ILE A 210 1.15 -12.28 15.48
C ILE A 210 1.46 -13.73 15.82
N TRP A 211 1.58 -14.54 14.78
CA TRP A 211 1.82 -15.97 14.85
C TRP A 211 3.10 -16.33 14.10
N GLU A 212 3.90 -17.23 14.68
CA GLU A 212 5.16 -17.67 14.12
C GLU A 212 5.09 -19.14 13.68
N PRO A 213 5.53 -19.46 12.46
CA PRO A 213 5.56 -20.82 11.95
C PRO A 213 6.69 -21.61 12.63
N VAL A 214 6.38 -22.77 13.21
CA VAL A 214 7.34 -23.61 13.93
C VAL A 214 7.26 -25.09 13.53
N ASP A 215 8.40 -25.76 13.58
CA ASP A 215 8.55 -27.20 13.37
C ASP A 215 8.13 -27.95 14.64
N VAL A 216 6.83 -28.19 14.77
CA VAL A 216 6.24 -28.99 15.87
C VAL A 216 5.64 -30.27 15.29
N PRO A 217 6.07 -31.47 15.76
CA PRO A 217 5.55 -32.73 15.26
C PRO A 217 4.03 -32.86 15.43
N LYS A 218 3.39 -33.54 14.47
CA LYS A 218 1.97 -33.91 14.62
C LYS A 218 1.83 -34.93 15.78
N PRO A 219 0.93 -34.71 16.75
CA PRO A 219 0.62 -35.70 17.76
C PRO A 219 0.09 -36.95 17.04
N SER A 220 0.70 -38.08 17.36
CA SER A 220 0.28 -39.37 16.83
C SER A 220 -1.14 -39.69 17.27
N ILE A 221 -1.90 -40.45 16.48
CA ILE A 221 -3.25 -40.92 16.84
C ILE A 221 -3.22 -41.72 18.16
N MET A 222 -2.10 -42.39 18.46
CA MET A 222 -1.84 -43.05 19.76
C MET A 222 -1.82 -42.09 20.96
N SER A 223 -1.57 -40.81 20.74
CA SER A 223 -1.54 -39.78 21.79
C SER A 223 -2.93 -39.22 22.16
N LEU A 224 -4.00 -39.75 21.55
CA LEU A 224 -5.35 -39.59 22.07
C LEU A 224 -5.62 -40.51 23.27
N ILE A 225 -4.80 -41.57 23.45
CA ILE A 225 -4.93 -42.58 24.51
C ILE A 225 -4.05 -42.22 25.72
N THR A 226 -2.96 -41.50 25.50
CA THR A 226 -2.05 -41.00 26.55
C THR A 226 -1.90 -39.49 26.40
N ARG A 227 -1.94 -38.69 27.48
CA ARG A 227 -1.69 -37.24 27.40
C ARG A 227 -0.33 -37.01 26.72
N ALA A 228 -0.35 -36.63 25.44
CA ALA A 228 0.85 -36.32 24.69
C ALA A 228 1.66 -35.27 25.47
N PRO A 229 2.98 -35.43 25.65
CA PRO A 229 3.79 -34.38 26.24
C PRO A 229 3.64 -33.12 25.37
N LYS A 230 3.36 -31.98 26.03
CA LYS A 230 3.31 -30.68 25.35
C LYS A 230 4.68 -30.42 24.69
N PRO A 231 4.72 -29.94 23.44
CA PRO A 231 5.96 -29.52 22.79
C PRO A 231 6.75 -28.59 23.71
N GLN A 232 8.05 -28.85 23.85
CA GLN A 232 8.96 -28.07 24.71
C GLN A 232 9.85 -27.16 23.85
N PRO A 233 10.19 -25.96 24.33
CA PRO A 233 11.19 -25.11 23.69
C PRO A 233 12.59 -25.75 23.73
N PRO A 234 13.53 -25.33 22.86
CA PRO A 234 13.37 -24.30 21.83
C PRO A 234 12.59 -24.80 20.61
N PHE A 235 11.71 -23.94 20.07
CA PHE A 235 10.99 -24.22 18.84
C PHE A 235 11.79 -23.74 17.64
N LYS A 236 11.89 -24.60 16.63
CA LYS A 236 12.60 -24.32 15.39
C LYS A 236 11.66 -23.57 14.43
N ILE A 237 11.99 -22.32 14.09
CA ILE A 237 11.19 -21.49 13.18
C ILE A 237 11.26 -22.03 11.74
N VAL A 238 10.18 -22.00 10.98
CA VAL A 238 10.16 -22.51 9.59
C VAL A 238 9.76 -21.45 8.55
N GLY A 239 9.75 -20.18 8.94
CA GLY A 239 9.48 -19.05 8.07
C GLY A 239 9.26 -17.75 8.86
N ALA A 240 8.65 -16.75 8.21
CA ALA A 240 8.35 -15.46 8.82
C ALA A 240 7.09 -15.51 9.70
N MET A 241 7.08 -14.77 10.80
CA MET A 241 5.86 -14.50 11.55
C MET A 241 4.88 -13.65 10.73
N ASN A 242 3.59 -13.83 10.97
CA ASN A 242 2.50 -13.21 10.22
C ASN A 242 1.43 -12.66 11.19
N TYR A 243 0.72 -11.61 10.78
CA TYR A 243 -0.52 -11.23 11.46
C TYR A 243 -1.66 -12.10 10.92
N LEU A 244 -2.31 -12.89 11.78
CA LEU A 244 -3.40 -13.78 11.41
C LEU A 244 -4.67 -13.43 12.17
N HIS A 245 -5.83 -13.81 11.62
CA HIS A 245 -7.14 -13.37 12.12
C HIS A 245 -7.89 -14.46 12.89
N GLY A 246 -8.42 -14.10 14.06
CA GLY A 246 -9.31 -14.96 14.83
C GLY A 246 -10.56 -15.36 14.04
N GLY A 247 -10.97 -16.62 14.21
CA GLY A 247 -12.11 -17.22 13.51
C GLY A 247 -11.85 -17.57 12.04
N SER A 248 -10.65 -17.32 11.52
CA SER A 248 -10.24 -17.73 10.18
C SER A 248 -9.46 -19.05 10.22
N LYS A 249 -9.36 -19.75 9.09
CA LYS A 249 -8.50 -20.94 9.00
C LYS A 249 -7.05 -20.50 8.95
N ALA A 250 -6.19 -21.20 9.67
CA ALA A 250 -4.75 -20.99 9.62
C ALA A 250 -4.25 -21.28 8.20
N PRO A 251 -3.56 -20.34 7.54
CA PRO A 251 -3.11 -20.54 6.16
C PRO A 251 -1.92 -21.49 6.09
N GLN A 252 -1.57 -21.89 4.86
CA GLN A 252 -0.24 -22.39 4.57
C GLN A 252 0.78 -21.26 4.74
N ILE A 253 2.03 -21.59 5.02
CA ILE A 253 3.11 -20.60 4.95
C ILE A 253 3.73 -20.57 3.56
N ARG A 254 4.08 -19.39 3.06
CA ARG A 254 4.99 -19.25 1.92
C ARG A 254 6.43 -19.16 2.42
N VAL A 255 7.32 -19.96 1.85
CA VAL A 255 8.76 -19.94 2.13
C VAL A 255 9.55 -19.71 0.84
N GLU A 256 10.65 -18.96 0.93
CA GLU A 256 11.56 -18.72 -0.19
C GLU A 256 12.84 -19.53 0.00
N THR A 257 13.33 -20.11 -1.08
CA THR A 257 14.64 -20.79 -1.16
C THR A 257 15.58 -19.98 -2.07
N MET A 258 16.76 -20.50 -2.41
CA MET A 258 17.62 -19.82 -3.39
C MET A 258 16.98 -19.76 -4.79
N ASP A 259 16.24 -20.81 -5.16
CA ASP A 259 15.82 -21.02 -6.56
C ASP A 259 14.30 -20.85 -6.77
N ASP A 260 13.48 -20.97 -5.73
CA ASP A 260 12.02 -20.99 -5.86
C ASP A 260 11.28 -20.62 -4.55
N SER A 261 9.96 -20.45 -4.60
CA SER A 261 9.08 -20.23 -3.44
C SER A 261 7.96 -21.27 -3.37
N PHE A 262 7.63 -21.73 -2.16
CA PHE A 262 6.67 -22.82 -1.97
C PHE A 262 5.67 -22.50 -0.86
N ALA A 263 4.43 -22.98 -1.01
CA ALA A 263 3.44 -23.01 0.05
C ALA A 263 3.50 -24.35 0.79
N LEU A 264 3.56 -24.31 2.13
CA LEU A 264 3.72 -25.49 2.98
C LEU A 264 2.70 -25.48 4.12
N ASP A 265 2.19 -26.67 4.46
CA ASP A 265 1.47 -26.86 5.73
C ASP A 265 2.43 -26.63 6.90
N THR A 266 1.99 -25.90 7.92
CA THR A 266 2.82 -25.61 9.10
C THR A 266 2.01 -25.69 10.40
N THR A 267 2.72 -25.55 11.52
CA THR A 267 2.11 -25.27 12.82
C THR A 267 2.44 -23.83 13.20
N TRP A 268 1.41 -23.03 13.41
CA TRP A 268 1.50 -21.66 13.86
C TRP A 268 1.51 -21.61 15.39
N ARG A 269 2.49 -20.93 15.96
CA ARG A 269 2.62 -20.64 17.39
C ARG A 269 2.21 -19.19 17.63
N LEU A 270 1.29 -18.94 18.56
CA LEU A 270 0.94 -17.57 18.96
C LEU A 270 2.12 -16.93 19.68
N LEU A 271 2.65 -15.81 19.17
CA LEU A 271 3.64 -15.00 19.87
C LEU A 271 2.97 -13.87 20.65
N TRP A 272 1.96 -13.25 20.04
CA TRP A 272 1.30 -12.08 20.61
C TRP A 272 -0.16 -12.02 20.18
N ARG A 273 -1.06 -11.91 21.16
CA ARG A 273 -2.49 -11.70 20.95
C ARG A 273 -2.77 -10.19 20.84
N ASP A 274 -3.50 -9.79 19.81
CA ASP A 274 -3.82 -8.37 19.59
C ASP A 274 -5.06 -7.92 20.38
N ASP A 275 -4.87 -7.74 21.68
CA ASP A 275 -5.90 -7.24 22.61
C ASP A 275 -5.91 -5.71 22.71
N ARG A 276 -5.18 -5.01 21.82
CA ARG A 276 -5.13 -3.55 21.88
C ARG A 276 -6.52 -2.96 21.75
N TYR A 277 -6.74 -1.85 22.44
CA TYR A 277 -7.93 -1.01 22.40
C TYR A 277 -9.19 -1.61 23.04
N GLU A 278 -9.14 -2.84 23.57
CA GLU A 278 -10.25 -3.42 24.34
C GLU A 278 -10.53 -2.64 25.63
N ASP A 279 -9.51 -2.02 26.20
CA ASP A 279 -9.60 -1.12 27.36
C ASP A 279 -9.89 0.34 26.97
N GLY A 280 -10.09 0.62 25.68
CA GLY A 280 -10.33 1.96 25.14
C GLY A 280 -9.08 2.84 25.02
N THR A 281 -7.88 2.32 25.29
CA THR A 281 -6.63 3.09 25.23
C THR A 281 -5.78 2.75 24.01
N VAL A 282 -5.08 3.75 23.47
CA VAL A 282 -4.05 3.54 22.44
C VAL A 282 -2.70 3.36 23.14
N PRO A 283 -1.97 2.25 22.87
CA PRO A 283 -0.66 2.03 23.47
C PRO A 283 0.31 3.18 23.19
N LYS A 284 1.11 3.56 24.20
CA LYS A 284 2.08 4.67 24.09
C LYS A 284 3.12 4.44 22.98
N GLU A 285 3.46 3.18 22.71
CA GLU A 285 4.39 2.82 21.63
C GLU A 285 3.94 3.35 20.25
N GLU A 286 2.64 3.49 20.00
CA GLU A 286 2.14 3.91 18.70
C GLU A 286 2.49 5.37 18.35
N ALA A 287 2.74 6.21 19.36
CA ALA A 287 3.21 7.58 19.15
C ALA A 287 4.61 7.63 18.48
N HIS A 288 5.37 6.53 18.60
CA HIS A 288 6.70 6.39 18.02
C HIS A 288 6.67 5.69 16.66
N TYR A 289 5.50 5.26 16.18
CA TYR A 289 5.37 4.70 14.84
C TYR A 289 5.71 5.76 13.79
N ARG A 290 6.50 5.34 12.80
CA ARG A 290 6.92 6.15 11.66
C ARG A 290 6.52 5.40 10.39
N PHE A 291 5.95 6.15 9.46
CA PHE A 291 5.46 5.69 8.17
C PHE A 291 6.32 6.37 7.10
N THR A 292 6.73 5.62 6.08
CA THR A 292 7.61 6.07 4.99
C THR A 292 6.81 6.51 3.76
N LYS A 293 5.53 6.17 3.71
CA LYS A 293 4.61 6.62 2.66
C LYS A 293 3.63 7.67 3.19
N PRO A 294 2.84 8.33 2.33
CA PRO A 294 3.23 8.61 0.94
C PRO A 294 4.54 9.38 0.89
N ASP A 295 5.24 9.34 -0.24
CA ASP A 295 6.50 10.08 -0.40
C ASP A 295 6.21 11.60 -0.37
N PRO A 296 6.72 12.35 0.63
CA PRO A 296 6.47 13.78 0.70
C PRO A 296 6.98 14.56 -0.52
N ALA A 297 7.95 14.01 -1.28
CA ALA A 297 8.47 14.62 -2.50
C ALA A 297 7.46 14.64 -3.66
N GLN A 298 6.33 13.95 -3.55
CA GLN A 298 5.24 14.01 -4.53
C GLN A 298 4.18 15.07 -4.21
N SER A 299 4.33 15.87 -3.14
CA SER A 299 3.38 16.95 -2.82
C SER A 299 3.26 17.92 -4.00
N PRO A 300 2.05 18.24 -4.49
CA PRO A 300 1.90 19.35 -5.41
C PRO A 300 2.34 20.60 -4.65
N ALA A 301 3.17 21.41 -5.31
CA ALA A 301 3.33 22.79 -4.89
C ALA A 301 1.93 23.38 -4.66
N PRO A 302 1.72 24.22 -3.62
CA PRO A 302 0.44 24.86 -3.39
C PRO A 302 -0.04 25.49 -4.71
N ALA A 303 -1.33 25.31 -5.01
CA ALA A 303 -2.02 25.78 -6.20
C ALA A 303 -1.95 27.30 -6.33
N ILE A 304 -0.78 27.81 -6.71
CA ILE A 304 -0.50 29.04 -7.43
C ILE A 304 0.80 28.75 -8.20
N ARG A 305 0.70 27.95 -9.26
CA ARG A 305 1.61 28.11 -10.38
C ARG A 305 0.83 28.87 -11.45
N VAL A 306 1.19 30.14 -11.61
CA VAL A 306 1.06 30.80 -12.91
C VAL A 306 1.59 29.79 -13.93
N PRO A 307 0.87 29.49 -15.01
CA PRO A 307 1.27 28.42 -15.92
C PRO A 307 2.74 28.61 -16.30
N ASP A 308 3.52 27.53 -16.23
CA ASP A 308 4.77 27.44 -16.98
C ASP A 308 4.35 27.49 -18.46
N VAL A 309 4.13 28.72 -18.95
CA VAL A 309 3.81 28.98 -20.33
C VAL A 309 5.03 28.53 -21.10
N VAL A 310 4.90 27.40 -21.80
CA VAL A 310 5.80 27.05 -22.89
C VAL A 310 5.76 28.23 -23.86
N LEU A 311 6.77 29.10 -23.78
CA LEU A 311 6.88 30.28 -24.62
C LEU A 311 7.17 29.80 -26.04
N CYS A 312 6.13 29.78 -26.87
CA CYS A 312 6.22 29.48 -28.28
C CYS A 312 5.97 30.74 -29.13
N ALA A 313 6.60 30.82 -30.29
CA ALA A 313 6.40 31.90 -31.25
C ALA A 313 6.66 31.40 -32.68
N GLU A 314 5.90 31.93 -33.63
CA GLU A 314 6.00 31.56 -35.04
C GLU A 314 7.18 32.26 -35.72
N SER A 315 7.78 31.62 -36.72
CA SER A 315 8.74 32.26 -37.62
C SER A 315 8.23 33.61 -38.12
N GLY A 316 9.12 34.60 -38.19
CA GLY A 316 8.79 35.94 -38.62
C GLY A 316 8.22 36.85 -37.53
N THR A 317 7.87 36.32 -36.35
CA THR A 317 7.50 37.13 -35.19
C THR A 317 8.73 37.51 -34.35
N ALA A 318 8.61 38.56 -33.54
CA ALA A 318 9.66 38.95 -32.61
C ALA A 318 9.68 38.00 -31.40
N ALA A 319 10.86 37.50 -31.02
CA ALA A 319 11.04 36.60 -29.90
C ALA A 319 10.53 37.25 -28.60
N PRO A 320 9.53 36.65 -27.92
CA PRO A 320 8.93 37.23 -26.72
C PRO A 320 9.87 37.24 -25.52
N ALA A 321 10.91 36.39 -25.54
CA ALA A 321 11.93 36.27 -24.51
C ALA A 321 13.31 35.97 -25.14
N ALA A 322 14.37 36.34 -24.43
CA ALA A 322 15.73 35.96 -24.78
C ALA A 322 16.01 34.51 -24.35
N GLY A 323 16.76 33.77 -25.16
CA GLY A 323 17.20 32.42 -24.81
C GLY A 323 17.35 31.52 -26.03
N LYS A 324 17.46 30.22 -25.78
CA LYS A 324 17.60 29.19 -26.81
C LYS A 324 16.23 28.77 -27.30
N TRP A 325 15.94 28.99 -28.57
CA TRP A 325 14.73 28.59 -29.26
C TRP A 325 14.99 27.32 -30.07
N LEU A 326 14.10 26.34 -29.96
CA LEU A 326 14.14 25.08 -30.69
C LEU A 326 13.05 25.07 -31.76
N ALA A 327 13.34 24.53 -32.95
CA ALA A 327 12.32 24.29 -33.95
C ALA A 327 11.41 23.15 -33.47
N GLU A 328 10.11 23.38 -33.33
CA GLU A 328 9.16 22.37 -32.82
C GLU A 328 9.15 21.10 -33.69
N SER A 329 9.32 21.26 -35.00
CA SER A 329 9.35 20.16 -35.96
C SER A 329 10.68 19.39 -36.01
N ASP A 330 11.77 19.94 -35.46
CA ASP A 330 13.10 19.30 -35.40
C ASP A 330 13.91 19.89 -34.23
N LEU A 331 13.77 19.26 -33.05
CA LEU A 331 14.35 19.75 -31.80
C LEU A 331 15.90 19.75 -31.78
N ASN A 332 16.57 19.18 -32.79
CA ASN A 332 18.02 19.28 -32.94
C ASN A 332 18.45 20.63 -33.52
N VAL A 333 17.52 21.37 -34.12
CA VAL A 333 17.75 22.70 -34.67
C VAL A 333 17.43 23.73 -33.60
N SER A 334 18.43 24.55 -33.28
CA SER A 334 18.29 25.58 -32.25
C SER A 334 18.96 26.89 -32.65
N ILE A 335 18.44 27.99 -32.11
CA ILE A 335 19.00 29.33 -32.27
C ILE A 335 18.93 30.07 -30.94
N PHE A 336 19.95 30.88 -30.63
CA PHE A 336 19.88 31.81 -29.50
C PHE A 336 19.44 33.17 -30.00
N LEU A 337 18.41 33.74 -29.35
CA LEU A 337 17.88 35.06 -29.68
C LEU A 337 17.75 35.92 -28.42
N GLN A 338 17.85 37.23 -28.59
CA GLN A 338 17.45 38.23 -27.61
C GLN A 338 15.96 38.57 -27.80
N LYS A 339 15.34 39.07 -26.73
CA LYS A 339 13.95 39.55 -26.79
C LYS A 339 13.82 40.63 -27.85
N GLY A 340 12.84 40.48 -28.74
CA GLY A 340 12.57 41.41 -29.84
C GLY A 340 13.24 41.04 -31.17
N GLU A 341 14.20 40.11 -31.19
CA GLU A 341 14.80 39.63 -32.44
C GLU A 341 13.84 38.74 -33.22
N LYS A 342 13.88 38.80 -34.55
CA LYS A 342 12.93 38.10 -35.41
C LYS A 342 13.28 36.61 -35.52
N LEU A 343 12.30 35.75 -35.28
CA LEU A 343 12.45 34.30 -35.44
C LEU A 343 12.65 33.93 -36.91
N PRO A 344 13.67 33.12 -37.26
CA PRO A 344 13.95 32.80 -38.65
C PRO A 344 12.97 31.77 -39.21
N LEU A 345 12.90 31.69 -40.54
CA LEU A 345 12.31 30.54 -41.23
C LEU A 345 13.24 29.34 -41.10
N HIS A 346 12.68 28.13 -41.01
CA HIS A 346 13.46 26.90 -41.09
C HIS A 346 13.28 26.27 -42.47
N GLN A 347 14.40 26.14 -43.21
CA GLN A 347 14.39 25.64 -44.60
C GLN A 347 13.40 26.37 -45.53
N GLY A 348 13.25 27.69 -45.31
CA GLY A 348 12.33 28.53 -46.08
C GLY A 348 10.85 28.37 -45.72
N LYS A 349 10.51 27.63 -44.65
CA LYS A 349 9.15 27.46 -44.15
C LYS A 349 8.94 28.18 -42.83
N GLU A 350 7.73 28.68 -42.63
CA GLU A 350 7.26 29.15 -41.33
C GLU A 350 7.06 27.93 -40.43
N ILE A 351 7.67 27.99 -39.24
CA ILE A 351 7.56 26.95 -38.24
C ILE A 351 7.34 27.60 -36.87
N ARG A 352 6.85 26.79 -35.93
CA ARG A 352 6.78 27.18 -34.53
C ARG A 352 8.13 26.93 -33.86
N TRP A 353 8.56 27.91 -33.08
CA TRP A 353 9.73 27.81 -32.22
C TRP A 353 9.30 27.76 -30.77
N VAL A 354 9.98 26.94 -29.97
CA VAL A 354 9.72 26.77 -28.54
C VAL A 354 10.96 27.17 -27.75
N LEU A 355 10.80 28.01 -26.73
CA LEU A 355 11.90 28.39 -25.85
C LEU A 355 12.32 27.18 -24.99
N SER A 356 13.56 26.74 -25.16
CA SER A 356 14.19 25.72 -24.30
C SER A 356 14.39 26.31 -22.91
N ILE A 357 13.71 25.74 -21.92
CA ILE A 357 13.99 26.00 -20.51
C ILE A 357 15.23 25.18 -20.17
N GLY A 358 16.36 25.84 -19.98
CA GLY A 358 17.64 25.24 -19.63
C GLY A 358 17.84 25.12 -18.13
#